data_AF-A0A918NED3-F1
#
_entry.id   AF-A0A918NED3-F1
#
_cell.length_a   1.000
_cell.length_b   1.000
_cell.length_c   1.000
_cell.angle_alpha   90.00
_cell.angle_beta   90.00
_cell.angle_gamma   90.00
#
_symmetry.space_group_name_H-M   'P 1'
#
loop_
_entity.id
_entity.type
_entity.pdbx_description
1 polymer ?
#
loop_
_entity_poly.entity_id
_entity_poly.type
_entity_poly.pdbx_seq_one_letter_code
_entity_poly.pdbx_strand_id
1 'polypeptide(L)'
;MPQITVDYSEPLAGAFDRRGFALALHTMVVETAAAGIDACKTRFRPTDDIVVGAEESGHALVHVTLALLPGRTPETKAALTERTLGLLRAHLKPVAGLTLHASAEVRDLDASYQKFVD
;
A
#
# COMPACT_ATOMS: atom_id res chain seq x y z
N MET A 1 -14.78 2.07 1.37
CA MET A 1 -14.33 0.95 2.22
C MET A 1 -13.20 0.20 1.53
N PRO A 2 -11.93 0.55 1.80
CA PRO A 2 -10.81 -0.18 1.24
C PRO A 2 -10.37 -1.35 2.16
N GLN A 3 -9.95 -2.45 1.53
CA GLN A 3 -9.04 -3.42 2.11
C GLN A 3 -7.65 -3.13 1.54
N ILE A 4 -6.73 -2.69 2.39
CA ILE A 4 -5.39 -2.29 1.97
C ILE A 4 -4.40 -3.35 2.45
N THR A 5 -3.53 -3.78 1.55
CA THR A 5 -2.43 -4.67 1.91
C THR A 5 -1.11 -4.07 1.44
N VAL A 6 -0.10 -4.16 2.30
CA VAL A 6 1.25 -3.66 2.06
C VAL A 6 2.20 -4.82 2.24
N ASP A 7 2.65 -5.39 1.13
CA ASP A 7 3.75 -6.34 1.11
C ASP A 7 5.05 -5.57 1.09
N TYR A 8 5.99 -5.91 1.97
CA TYR A 8 7.27 -5.22 2.05
C TYR A 8 8.40 -6.18 2.40
N SER A 9 9.59 -5.97 1.84
CA SER A 9 10.76 -6.79 2.16
C SER A 9 11.21 -6.59 3.61
N GLU A 10 11.49 -7.68 4.32
CA GLU A 10 11.86 -7.66 5.75
C GLU A 10 13.04 -6.74 6.11
N PRO A 11 14.10 -6.57 5.26
CA PRO A 11 15.16 -5.58 5.54
C PRO A 11 14.68 -4.13 5.70
N LEU A 12 13.47 -3.80 5.21
CA LEU A 12 12.87 -2.47 5.39
C LEU A 12 12.21 -2.31 6.77
N ALA A 13 12.10 -3.37 7.60
CA ALA A 13 11.31 -3.38 8.82
C ALA A 13 11.69 -2.27 9.81
N GLY A 14 12.99 -1.96 9.92
CA GLY A 14 13.51 -0.89 10.79
C GLY A 14 13.45 0.53 10.19
N ALA A 15 13.29 0.64 8.87
CA ALA A 15 13.28 1.92 8.16
C ALA A 15 11.87 2.40 7.77
N PHE A 16 10.88 1.50 7.82
CA PHE A 16 9.51 1.76 7.43
C PHE A 16 8.63 2.12 8.64
N ASP A 17 8.20 3.37 8.75
CA ASP A 17 7.13 3.79 9.66
C ASP A 17 5.76 3.31 9.15
N ARG A 18 5.50 2.01 9.34
CA ARG A 18 4.27 1.34 8.91
C ARG A 18 3.02 1.96 9.55
N ARG A 19 3.08 2.34 10.82
CA ARG A 19 1.92 2.85 11.56
C ARG A 19 1.58 4.28 11.12
N GLY A 20 2.56 5.17 11.04
CA GLY A 20 2.34 6.51 10.50
C GLY A 20 1.90 6.48 9.04
N PHE A 21 2.51 5.61 8.22
CA PHE A 21 2.08 5.41 6.83
C PHE A 21 0.62 4.99 6.73
N ALA A 22 0.17 4.00 7.52
CA ALA A 22 -1.22 3.54 7.48
C ALA A 22 -2.21 4.65 7.86
N LEU A 23 -1.92 5.41 8.91
CA LEU A 23 -2.81 6.49 9.36
C LEU A 23 -2.89 7.62 8.32
N ALA A 24 -1.75 8.03 7.76
CA ALA A 24 -1.72 9.03 6.70
C ALA A 24 -2.42 8.53 5.42
N LEU A 25 -2.21 7.27 5.06
CA LEU A 25 -2.87 6.61 3.93
C LEU A 25 -4.39 6.59 4.11
N HIS A 26 -4.89 6.29 5.30
CA HIS A 26 -6.33 6.27 5.58
C HIS A 26 -6.97 7.64 5.37
N THR A 27 -6.36 8.71 5.89
CA THR A 27 -6.82 10.09 5.65
C THR A 27 -6.81 10.43 4.17
N MET A 28 -5.72 10.11 3.45
CA MET A 28 -5.61 10.37 2.02
C MET A 28 -6.66 9.63 1.19
N VAL A 29 -6.97 8.38 1.52
CA VAL A 29 -7.98 7.58 0.81
C VAL A 29 -9.39 8.16 1.03
N VAL A 30 -9.69 8.69 2.22
CA VAL A 30 -10.95 9.39 2.50
C VAL A 30 -11.06 10.62 1.59
N GLU A 31 -10.03 11.46 1.54
CA GLU A 31 -10.00 12.67 0.72
C GLU A 31 -10.13 12.38 -0.79
N THR A 32 -9.45 11.34 -1.27
CA THR A 32 -9.34 11.09 -2.73
C THR A 32 -10.51 10.28 -3.26
N ALA A 33 -11.01 9.30 -2.50
CA ALA A 33 -11.95 8.29 -3.00
C ALA A 33 -13.27 8.23 -2.24
N ALA A 34 -13.53 9.23 -1.38
CA ALA A 34 -14.71 9.37 -0.54
C ALA A 34 -15.03 8.06 0.21
N ALA A 35 -13.99 7.43 0.77
CA ALA A 35 -14.17 6.29 1.66
C ALA A 35 -14.58 6.77 3.07
N GLY A 36 -15.30 5.94 3.82
CA GLY A 36 -15.45 6.14 5.27
C GLY A 36 -14.15 5.77 5.98
N ILE A 37 -13.73 6.61 6.94
CA ILE A 37 -12.47 6.43 7.69
C ILE A 37 -12.48 5.16 8.55
N ASP A 38 -13.60 4.87 9.19
CA ASP A 38 -13.90 3.65 9.95
C ASP A 38 -13.81 2.39 9.09
N ALA A 39 -14.00 2.54 7.78
CA ALA A 39 -13.95 1.47 6.82
C ALA A 39 -12.57 1.24 6.21
N CYS A 40 -11.53 1.99 6.59
CA CYS A 40 -10.16 1.81 6.14
C CYS A 40 -9.42 0.79 7.01
N LYS A 41 -8.91 -0.29 6.39
CA LYS A 41 -8.08 -1.31 7.05
C LYS A 41 -6.81 -1.54 6.26
N THR A 42 -5.66 -1.51 6.94
CA THR A 42 -4.36 -1.83 6.34
C THR A 42 -3.71 -2.99 7.07
N ARG A 43 -3.24 -3.98 6.30
CA ARG A 43 -2.39 -5.07 6.79
C ARG A 43 -1.01 -4.94 6.18
N PHE A 44 0.01 -5.14 7.00
CA PHE A 44 1.40 -5.21 6.56
C PHE A 44 1.85 -6.66 6.58
N ARG A 45 2.51 -7.10 5.51
CA ARG A 45 3.02 -8.47 5.36
C ARG A 45 4.52 -8.38 5.03
N PRO A 46 5.41 -8.76 5.95
CA PRO A 46 6.83 -8.86 5.62
C PRO A 46 7.06 -10.01 4.63
N THR A 47 7.97 -9.81 3.69
CA THR A 47 8.45 -10.84 2.75
C THR A 47 9.96 -10.98 2.88
N ASP A 48 10.45 -12.20 3.03
CA ASP A 48 11.86 -12.54 3.25
C ASP A 48 12.55 -13.05 1.99
N ASP A 49 11.83 -13.77 1.12
CA ASP A 49 12.35 -14.30 -0.14
C ASP A 49 11.91 -13.43 -1.33
N ILE A 50 12.86 -12.65 -1.88
CA ILE A 50 12.64 -11.81 -3.06
C ILE A 50 13.78 -11.96 -4.06
N VAL A 51 13.46 -11.88 -5.34
CA VAL A 51 14.41 -11.80 -6.45
C VAL A 51 13.97 -10.68 -7.37
N VAL A 52 14.93 -9.89 -7.86
CA VAL A 52 14.64 -8.77 -8.77
C VAL A 52 15.41 -8.97 -10.06
N GLY A 53 14.69 -9.25 -11.14
CA GLY A 53 15.31 -9.58 -12.42
C GLY A 53 16.21 -10.82 -12.28
N ALA A 54 17.51 -10.67 -12.59
CA ALA A 54 18.52 -11.71 -12.45
C ALA A 54 19.41 -11.52 -11.20
N GLU A 55 18.98 -10.68 -10.25
CA GLU A 55 19.75 -10.32 -9.06
C GLU A 55 19.10 -10.88 -7.77
N GLU A 56 19.90 -11.53 -6.94
CA GLU A 56 19.49 -12.18 -5.69
C GLU A 56 19.62 -11.27 -4.45
N SER A 57 20.25 -10.10 -4.59
CA SER A 57 20.51 -9.20 -3.46
C SER A 57 20.61 -7.73 -3.90
N GLY A 58 20.67 -6.81 -2.93
CA GLY A 58 20.79 -5.38 -3.22
C GLY A 58 19.48 -4.68 -3.57
N HIS A 59 18.34 -5.36 -3.40
CA HIS A 59 17.00 -4.83 -3.69
C HIS A 59 16.05 -5.01 -2.53
N ALA A 60 15.01 -4.19 -2.52
CA ALA A 60 13.86 -4.35 -1.64
C ALA A 60 12.58 -4.00 -2.41
N LEU A 61 11.50 -4.71 -2.11
CA LEU A 61 10.20 -4.51 -2.72
C LEU A 61 9.22 -3.91 -1.70
N VAL A 62 8.35 -3.03 -2.18
CA VAL A 62 7.10 -2.69 -1.51
C VAL A 62 5.98 -2.69 -2.56
N HIS A 63 4.91 -3.42 -2.28
CA HIS A 63 3.70 -3.40 -3.10
C HIS A 63 2.49 -3.05 -2.24
N VAL A 64 1.72 -2.05 -2.66
CA VAL A 64 0.50 -1.61 -1.99
C VAL A 64 -0.71 -1.92 -2.85
N THR A 65 -1.56 -2.84 -2.41
CA THR A 65 -2.86 -3.09 -3.03
C THR A 65 -3.94 -2.34 -2.28
N LEU A 66 -4.68 -1.46 -2.97
CA LEU A 66 -5.89 -0.83 -2.46
C LEU A 66 -7.11 -1.48 -3.13
N ALA A 67 -7.81 -2.36 -2.41
CA ALA A 67 -9.03 -3.00 -2.91
C ALA A 67 -10.26 -2.22 -2.45
N LEU A 68 -11.00 -1.59 -3.37
CA LEU A 68 -12.17 -0.76 -3.08
C LEU A 68 -13.44 -1.39 -3.65
N LEU A 69 -14.61 -1.05 -3.10
CA LEU A 69 -15.86 -1.30 -3.81
C LEU A 69 -15.86 -0.57 -5.16
N PRO A 70 -16.47 -1.15 -6.22
CA PRO A 70 -16.56 -0.53 -7.53
C PRO A 70 -17.15 0.88 -7.51
N GLY A 71 -16.90 1.65 -8.57
CA GLY A 71 -17.53 2.97 -8.79
C GLY A 71 -16.60 4.17 -8.68
N ARG A 72 -15.28 3.98 -8.52
CA ARG A 72 -14.29 5.06 -8.62
C ARG A 72 -13.87 5.22 -10.07
N THR A 73 -13.71 6.48 -10.51
CA THR A 73 -13.26 6.79 -11.88
C THR A 73 -11.79 6.39 -12.08
N PRO A 74 -11.35 6.18 -13.33
CA PRO A 74 -9.93 5.93 -13.62
C PRO A 74 -8.99 7.01 -13.06
N GLU A 75 -9.38 8.28 -13.13
CA GLU A 75 -8.60 9.41 -12.62
C GLU A 75 -8.45 9.35 -11.10
N THR A 76 -9.54 9.01 -10.40
CA THR A 76 -9.51 8.80 -8.94
C THR A 76 -8.58 7.65 -8.57
N LYS A 77 -8.63 6.53 -9.32
CA LYS A 77 -7.76 5.37 -9.09
C LYS A 77 -6.28 5.71 -9.35
N ALA A 78 -5.98 6.47 -10.40
CA ALA A 78 -4.64 6.95 -10.68
C ALA A 78 -4.10 7.90 -9.60
N ALA A 79 -4.92 8.85 -9.14
CA ALA A 79 -4.55 9.75 -8.05
C ALA A 79 -4.28 8.98 -6.74
N LEU A 80 -5.07 7.94 -6.45
CA LEU A 80 -4.84 7.08 -5.28
C LEU A 80 -3.46 6.40 -5.31
N THR A 81 -3.09 5.77 -6.43
CA THR A 81 -1.80 5.06 -6.52
C THR A 81 -0.63 6.03 -6.46
N GLU A 82 -0.70 7.16 -7.18
CA GLU A 82 0.33 8.20 -7.15
C GLU A 82 0.55 8.75 -5.74
N ARG A 83 -0.53 9.19 -5.07
CA ARG A 83 -0.45 9.73 -3.70
C ARG A 83 0.03 8.68 -2.71
N THR A 84 -0.33 7.41 -2.90
CA THR A 84 0.14 6.30 -2.06
C THR A 84 1.66 6.16 -2.14
N LEU A 85 2.24 6.22 -3.35
CA LEU A 85 3.70 6.16 -3.53
C LEU A 85 4.39 7.39 -2.93
N GLY A 86 3.77 8.58 -3.03
CA GLY A 86 4.26 9.79 -2.35
C GLY A 86 4.32 9.62 -0.83
N LEU A 87 3.26 9.10 -0.21
CA LEU A 87 3.25 8.79 1.22
C LEU A 87 4.26 7.72 1.60
N LEU A 88 4.39 6.67 0.80
CA LEU A 88 5.37 5.62 1.06
C LEU A 88 6.78 6.20 1.11
N ARG A 89 7.14 7.06 0.15
CA ARG A 89 8.44 7.75 0.15
C ARG A 89 8.65 8.63 1.37
N ALA A 90 7.61 9.24 1.92
CA ALA A 90 7.70 10.07 3.13
C ALA A 90 7.88 9.24 4.42
N HIS A 91 7.36 8.01 4.46
CA HIS A 91 7.39 7.15 5.65
C HIS A 91 8.40 5.98 5.57
N LEU A 92 9.12 5.84 4.47
CA LEU A 92 10.15 4.83 4.28
C LEU A 92 11.51 5.47 4.08
N LYS A 93 12.38 5.34 5.08
CA LYS A 93 13.75 5.84 4.98
C LYS A 93 14.55 4.98 4.00
N PRO A 94 15.48 5.57 3.22
CA PRO A 94 16.44 4.79 2.43
C PRO A 94 17.25 3.85 3.32
N VAL A 95 17.48 2.63 2.85
CA VAL A 95 18.35 1.65 3.50
C VAL A 95 19.61 1.49 2.66
N ALA A 96 20.78 1.65 3.28
CA ALA A 96 22.05 1.58 2.57
C ALA A 96 22.23 0.21 1.88
N GLY A 97 22.68 0.23 0.63
CA GLY A 97 22.90 -0.99 -0.16
C GLY A 97 21.63 -1.61 -0.76
N LEU A 98 20.45 -1.03 -0.56
CA LEU A 98 19.20 -1.52 -1.15
C LEU A 98 18.63 -0.52 -2.17
N THR A 99 18.36 -1.00 -3.38
CA THR A 99 17.50 -0.33 -4.36
C THR A 99 16.05 -0.66 -4.04
N LEU A 100 15.25 0.36 -3.71
CA LEU A 100 13.84 0.20 -3.42
C LEU A 100 13.00 0.21 -4.70
N HIS A 101 12.22 -0.85 -4.91
CA HIS A 101 11.17 -0.91 -5.92
C HIS A 101 9.80 -0.80 -5.23
N ALA A 102 9.11 0.31 -5.44
CA ALA A 102 7.82 0.58 -4.85
C ALA A 102 6.73 0.62 -5.92
N SER A 103 5.61 -0.05 -5.66
CA SER A 103 4.46 -0.07 -6.54
C SER A 103 3.16 0.02 -5.75
N ALA A 104 2.12 0.54 -6.41
CA ALA A 104 0.78 0.60 -5.86
C ALA A 104 -0.23 0.28 -6.96
N GLU A 105 -1.26 -0.49 -6.60
CA GLU A 105 -2.39 -0.79 -7.48
C GLU A 105 -3.71 -0.51 -6.78
N VAL A 106 -4.70 -0.14 -7.58
CA VAL A 106 -6.10 -0.09 -7.14
C VAL A 106 -6.87 -1.15 -7.91
N ARG A 107 -7.61 -1.98 -7.16
CA ARG A 107 -8.51 -2.97 -7.75
C ARG A 107 -9.92 -2.83 -7.19
N ASP A 108 -10.90 -3.21 -8.01
CA ASP A 108 -12.27 -3.32 -7.54
C ASP A 108 -12.47 -4.66 -6.82
N LEU A 109 -13.20 -4.63 -5.71
CA LEU A 109 -13.73 -5.79 -5.05
C LEU A 109 -14.91 -6.34 -5.87
N ASP A 110 -15.05 -7.66 -5.88
CA ASP A 110 -16.15 -8.33 -6.56
C ASP A 110 -17.50 -7.98 -5.91
N ALA A 111 -18.60 -8.08 -6.68
CA ALA A 111 -19.95 -7.81 -6.19
C ALA A 111 -20.38 -8.74 -5.04
N SER A 112 -19.77 -9.93 -4.95
CA SER A 112 -19.98 -10.87 -3.84
C SER A 112 -19.31 -10.45 -2.52
N TYR A 113 -18.57 -9.35 -2.48
CA TYR A 113 -17.87 -8.90 -1.28
C TYR A 113 -18.84 -8.60 -0.12
N GLN A 114 -18.78 -9.41 0.93
CA GLN A 114 -19.52 -9.25 2.18
C GLN A 114 -18.57 -8.88 3.33
N LYS A 115 -19.11 -8.27 4.39
CA LYS A 115 -18.39 -7.98 5.63
C LYS A 115 -19.32 -8.04 6.83
N PHE A 116 -18.74 -8.29 8.00
CA PHE A 116 -19.35 -7.99 9.29
C PHE A 116 -18.29 -7.35 10.19
N VAL A 117 -18.75 -6.65 11.22
CA VAL A 117 -17.93 -6.08 12.30
C VAL A 117 -18.72 -6.33 13.57
N ASP A 118 -18.10 -7.00 14.54
CA ASP A 118 -18.67 -7.25 15.87
C ASP A 118 -18.12 -6.25 16.89
#